data_AF-A0A2L0F046-F1
#
_entry.id   AF-A0A2L0F046-F1
#
_cell.length_a   1.000
_cell.length_b   1.000
_cell.length_c   1.000
_cell.angle_alpha   90.00
_cell.angle_beta   90.00
_cell.angle_gamma   90.00
#
_symmetry.space_group_name_H-M   'P 1'
#
loop_
_entity.id
_entity.type
_entity.pdbx_description
1 polymer ?
#
loop_
_entity_poly.entity_id
_entity_poly.type
_entity_poly.pdbx_seq_one_letter_code
_entity_poly.pdbx_strand_id
1 'polypeptide(L)'
;MISVFAAVCPYRFEVGRSYPVEVSLWALDGLVLEQPAAPVAAPRLLRRGDGFGYLVVGRLDGRVLDAGIKFDDPLFEREFAYLSGQTVEVEVDRIEAAFLVE
;
A
#
# COMPACT_ATOMS: atom_id res chain seq x y z
N MET A 1 10.44 -6.87 6.51
CA MET A 1 10.53 -5.46 6.96
C MET A 1 10.33 -4.61 5.72
N ILE A 2 9.41 -3.64 5.75
CA ILE A 2 9.17 -2.70 4.64
C ILE A 2 9.70 -1.32 5.03
N SER A 3 10.03 -0.52 4.03
CA SER A 3 10.41 0.88 4.21
C SER A 3 9.27 1.75 3.72
N VAL A 4 8.92 2.76 4.52
CA VAL A 4 7.84 3.71 4.20
C VAL A 4 8.39 5.13 4.24
N PHE A 5 7.71 6.04 3.54
CA PHE A 5 8.02 7.46 3.55
C PHE A 5 7.05 8.21 4.47
N ALA A 6 7.56 8.88 5.50
CA ALA A 6 6.76 9.73 6.38
C ALA A 6 7.20 11.19 6.22
N ALA A 7 6.29 12.05 5.74
CA ALA A 7 6.61 13.45 5.44
C ALA A 7 6.75 14.33 6.70
N VAL A 8 5.94 14.06 7.73
CA VAL A 8 5.88 14.86 8.96
C VAL A 8 5.68 13.92 10.15
N CYS A 9 6.45 14.12 11.22
CA CYS A 9 6.24 13.48 12.53
C CYS A 9 5.86 14.58 13.55
N PRO A 10 4.60 14.62 14.04
CA PRO A 10 4.10 15.75 14.84
C PRO A 10 4.56 15.73 16.31
N TYR A 11 5.28 14.68 16.73
CA TYR A 11 5.77 14.49 18.09
C TYR A 11 7.21 13.98 18.08
N ARG A 12 7.80 13.86 19.27
CA ARG A 12 9.16 13.34 19.44
C ARG A 12 9.20 11.85 19.05
N PHE A 13 10.06 11.52 18.09
CA PHE A 13 10.28 10.14 17.67
C PHE A 13 11.40 9.49 18.48
N GLU A 14 11.09 8.37 19.12
CA GLU A 14 12.02 7.55 19.91
C GLU A 14 12.24 6.18 19.25
N VAL A 15 13.51 5.76 19.17
CA VAL A 15 13.91 4.44 18.66
C VAL A 15 13.42 3.34 19.58
N GLY A 16 12.92 2.24 18.98
CA GLY A 16 12.42 1.08 19.71
C GLY A 16 10.95 1.16 20.13
N ARG A 17 10.26 2.27 19.82
CA ARG A 17 8.83 2.42 20.05
C ARG A 17 8.01 2.12 18.79
N SER A 18 6.74 1.81 19.01
CA SER A 18 5.73 1.62 17.96
C SER A 18 4.77 2.79 17.98
N TYR A 19 4.39 3.25 16.79
CA TYR A 19 3.52 4.40 16.61
C TYR A 19 2.39 4.03 15.64
N PRO A 20 1.15 4.46 15.90
CA PRO A 20 0.07 4.27 14.96
C PRO A 20 0.30 5.18 13.74
N VAL A 21 0.20 4.58 12.56
CA VAL A 21 0.29 5.29 11.28
C VAL A 21 -0.83 4.82 10.36
N GLU A 22 -1.31 5.72 9.53
CA GLU A 22 -2.05 5.37 8.32
C GLU A 22 -1.04 5.16 7.20
N VAL A 23 -1.27 4.15 6.35
CA VAL A 23 -0.43 3.86 5.20
C VAL A 23 -1.21 4.04 3.90
N SER A 24 -0.55 4.59 2.90
CA SER A 24 -1.12 4.83 1.58
C SER A 24 -0.14 4.47 0.47
N LEU A 25 -0.67 4.24 -0.72
CA LEU A 25 0.10 3.94 -1.92
C LEU A 25 0.32 5.22 -2.71
N TRP A 26 1.55 5.45 -3.18
CA TRP A 26 1.87 6.59 -4.01
C TRP A 26 2.58 6.15 -5.28
N ALA A 27 2.03 6.58 -6.42
CA ALA A 27 2.61 6.42 -7.74
C ALA A 27 2.56 7.76 -8.47
N LEU A 28 3.69 8.17 -9.06
CA LEU A 28 3.85 9.45 -9.75
C LEU A 28 2.89 9.56 -10.94
N ASP A 29 2.74 8.47 -11.69
CA ASP A 29 1.91 8.40 -12.90
C ASP A 29 0.48 7.92 -12.63
N GLY A 30 0.07 7.89 -11.35
CA GLY A 30 -1.21 7.32 -10.91
C GLY A 30 -1.14 5.81 -10.68
N LEU A 31 -2.16 5.28 -9.99
CA LEU A 31 -2.22 3.85 -9.69
C LEU A 31 -2.79 3.08 -10.88
N VAL A 32 -2.19 1.94 -11.19
CA VAL A 32 -2.67 0.98 -12.20
C VAL A 32 -2.81 -0.37 -11.52
N LEU A 33 -4.06 -0.81 -11.32
CA LEU A 33 -4.38 -2.10 -10.71
C LEU A 33 -4.73 -3.11 -11.80
N GLU A 34 -4.10 -4.28 -11.74
CA GLU A 34 -4.32 -5.36 -12.70
C GLU A 34 -4.49 -6.70 -11.97
N GLN A 35 -5.09 -7.68 -12.65
CA GLN A 35 -5.05 -9.05 -12.16
C GLN A 35 -3.66 -9.65 -12.43
N PRO A 36 -3.07 -10.37 -11.47
CA PRO A 36 -1.79 -11.04 -11.70
C PRO A 36 -1.86 -12.04 -12.85
N ALA A 37 -0.81 -12.09 -13.67
CA ALA A 37 -0.72 -13.02 -14.81
C ALA A 37 -0.76 -14.51 -14.42
N ALA A 38 -0.45 -14.84 -13.16
CA ALA A 38 -0.51 -16.18 -12.62
C ALA A 38 -1.16 -16.18 -11.22
N PRO A 39 -1.82 -17.27 -10.80
CA PRO A 39 -2.40 -17.36 -9.46
C PRO A 39 -1.35 -17.10 -8.38
N VAL A 40 -1.67 -16.17 -7.46
CA VAL A 40 -0.80 -15.83 -6.34
C VAL A 40 -1.35 -16.47 -5.07
N ALA A 41 -0.52 -17.26 -4.39
CA ALA A 41 -0.93 -18.05 -3.22
C ALA A 41 -1.19 -17.21 -1.97
N ALA A 42 -0.51 -16.06 -1.82
CA ALA A 42 -0.62 -15.22 -0.63
C ALA A 42 -0.34 -13.73 -0.93
N PRO A 43 -0.92 -12.81 -0.15
CA PRO A 43 -0.57 -11.39 -0.20
C PRO A 43 0.92 -11.15 0.03
N ARG A 44 1.50 -10.16 -0.65
CA ARG A 44 2.94 -9.86 -0.56
C ARG A 44 3.26 -8.43 -0.96
N LEU A 45 4.24 -7.87 -0.28
CA LEU A 45 4.89 -6.58 -0.59
C LEU A 45 6.32 -6.88 -1.04
N LEU A 46 6.59 -6.71 -2.33
CA LEU A 46 7.89 -7.03 -2.93
C LEU A 46 8.59 -5.73 -3.33
N ARG A 47 9.68 -5.39 -2.64
CA ARG A 47 10.50 -4.24 -2.99
C ARG A 47 11.11 -4.44 -4.38
N ARG A 48 11.05 -3.42 -5.23
CA ARG A 48 11.63 -3.41 -6.58
C ARG A 48 13.02 -2.78 -6.53
N GLY A 49 14.04 -3.63 -6.67
CA GLY A 49 15.45 -3.22 -6.64
C GLY A 49 15.83 -2.50 -5.35
N ASP A 50 16.71 -1.51 -5.47
CA ASP A 50 17.28 -0.77 -4.33
C ASP A 50 16.53 0.53 -4.00
N GLY A 51 15.48 0.86 -4.75
CA GLY A 51 14.67 2.07 -4.58
C GLY A 51 13.57 1.95 -3.52
N PHE A 52 12.59 2.86 -3.51
CA PHE A 52 11.44 2.79 -2.60
C PHE A 52 10.21 2.10 -3.21
N GLY A 53 10.31 1.69 -4.47
CA GLY A 53 9.20 1.09 -5.19
C GLY A 53 8.85 -0.30 -4.70
N TYR A 54 7.56 -0.63 -4.78
CA TYR A 54 7.02 -1.92 -4.39
C TYR A 54 6.06 -2.45 -5.47
N LEU A 55 6.12 -3.75 -5.70
CA LEU A 55 4.97 -4.51 -6.21
C LEU A 55 4.12 -4.92 -5.00
N VAL A 56 2.90 -4.41 -4.94
CA VAL A 56 1.92 -4.75 -3.92
C VAL A 56 0.95 -5.75 -4.52
N VAL A 57 0.83 -6.92 -3.91
CA VAL A 57 -0.13 -7.95 -4.33
C VAL A 57 -1.04 -8.28 -3.17
N GLY A 58 -2.34 -8.15 -3.39
CA GLY A 58 -3.33 -8.29 -2.33
C GLY A 58 -4.73 -8.51 -2.88
N ARG A 59 -5.69 -8.71 -1.97
CA ARG A 59 -7.11 -8.82 -2.33
C ARG A 59 -7.74 -7.44 -2.24
N LEU A 60 -8.36 -6.99 -3.32
CA LEU A 60 -9.16 -5.77 -3.32
C LEU A 60 -10.58 -6.10 -2.85
N ASP A 61 -11.12 -5.33 -1.92
CA ASP A 61 -12.50 -5.42 -1.45
C ASP A 61 -13.06 -4.01 -1.20
N GLY A 62 -13.85 -3.53 -2.16
CA GLY A 62 -14.33 -2.15 -2.18
C GLY A 62 -13.18 -1.15 -2.20
N ARG A 63 -13.04 -0.38 -1.11
CA ARG A 63 -11.99 0.63 -0.93
C ARG A 63 -10.73 0.14 -0.24
N VAL A 64 -10.62 -1.17 0.05
CA VAL A 64 -9.51 -1.72 0.81
C VAL A 64 -8.72 -2.71 -0.03
N LEU A 65 -7.42 -2.49 -0.15
CA LEU A 65 -6.47 -3.48 -0.65
C LEU A 65 -5.76 -4.15 0.52
N ASP A 66 -6.04 -5.44 0.74
CA ASP A 66 -5.37 -6.26 1.77
C ASP A 66 -4.19 -7.02 1.17
N ALA A 67 -2.98 -6.48 1.40
CA ALA A 67 -1.71 -7.06 0.97
C ALA A 67 -0.93 -7.71 2.14
N GLY A 68 -1.62 -8.07 3.23
CA GLY A 68 -1.01 -8.33 4.55
C GLY A 68 -0.82 -7.05 5.38
N ILE A 69 -0.86 -5.90 4.71
CA ILE A 69 -1.14 -4.57 5.27
C ILE A 69 -2.34 -4.03 4.48
N LYS A 70 -3.24 -3.33 5.17
CA LYS A 70 -4.44 -2.77 4.56
C LYS A 70 -4.19 -1.34 4.12
N PHE A 71 -4.42 -1.07 2.85
CA PHE A 71 -4.46 0.27 2.28
C PHE A 71 -5.92 0.61 2.01
N ASP A 72 -6.44 1.65 2.67
CA ASP A 72 -7.78 2.18 2.43
C ASP A 72 -7.65 3.43 1.55
N ASP A 73 -8.20 3.36 0.33
CA ASP A 73 -8.22 4.49 -0.60
C ASP A 73 -9.56 4.51 -1.35
N PRO A 74 -10.35 5.61 -1.25
CA PRO A 74 -11.57 5.78 -2.03
C PRO A 74 -11.38 5.65 -3.55
N LEU A 75 -10.17 5.86 -4.06
CA LEU A 75 -9.84 5.64 -5.48
C LEU A 75 -10.14 4.20 -5.92
N PHE A 76 -9.91 3.21 -5.05
CA PHE A 76 -10.14 1.81 -5.38
C PHE A 76 -11.59 1.51 -5.71
N GLU A 77 -12.52 2.05 -4.96
CA GLU A 77 -13.95 1.88 -5.24
C GLU A 77 -14.39 2.73 -6.45
N ARG A 78 -13.82 3.93 -6.60
CA ARG A 78 -14.22 4.87 -7.66
C ARG A 78 -13.74 4.46 -9.05
N GLU A 79 -12.54 3.91 -9.16
CA GLU A 79 -11.89 3.62 -10.45
C GLU A 79 -11.72 2.11 -10.69
N PHE A 80 -11.56 1.32 -9.63
CA PHE A 80 -11.22 -0.10 -9.71
C PHE A 80 -12.31 -1.03 -9.14
N ALA A 81 -13.54 -0.54 -8.97
CA ALA A 81 -14.67 -1.34 -8.46
C ALA A 81 -14.90 -2.66 -9.20
N TYR A 82 -14.58 -2.72 -10.50
CA TYR A 82 -14.69 -3.93 -11.32
C TYR A 82 -13.70 -5.04 -10.92
N LEU A 83 -12.66 -4.73 -10.14
CA LEU A 83 -11.71 -5.68 -9.56
C LEU A 83 -12.06 -6.06 -8.11
N SER A 84 -13.14 -5.52 -7.55
CA SER A 84 -13.53 -5.82 -6.16
C SER A 84 -13.79 -7.32 -5.97
N GLY A 85 -13.29 -7.87 -4.88
CA GLY A 85 -13.30 -9.30 -4.54
C GLY A 85 -12.17 -10.11 -5.18
N GLN A 86 -11.35 -9.52 -6.04
CA GLN A 86 -10.28 -10.21 -6.77
C GLN A 86 -8.89 -9.96 -6.15
N THR A 87 -7.96 -10.86 -6.44
CA THR A 87 -6.54 -10.60 -6.21
C THR A 87 -6.03 -9.67 -7.30
N VAL A 88 -5.41 -8.57 -6.89
CA VAL A 88 -4.82 -7.56 -7.78
C VAL A 88 -3.34 -7.39 -7.47
N GLU A 89 -2.62 -6.87 -8.45
CA GLU A 89 -1.28 -6.33 -8.26
C GLU A 89 -1.21 -4.87 -8.73
N VAL A 90 -0.37 -4.09 -8.04
CA VAL A 90 -0.11 -2.69 -8.34
C VAL A 90 1.36 -2.38 -8.10
N GLU A 91 1.99 -1.72 -9.06
CA GLU A 91 3.33 -1.16 -8.89
C GLU A 91 3.22 0.28 -8.41
N VAL A 92 3.99 0.60 -7.36
CA VAL A 92 4.01 1.92 -6.72
C VAL A 92 5.44 2.41 -6.57
N ASP A 93 5.64 3.71 -6.66
CA ASP A 93 6.94 4.34 -6.47
C ASP A 93 7.38 4.34 -5.01
N ARG A 94 6.41 4.43 -4.09
CA ARG A 94 6.63 4.31 -2.64
C ARG A 94 5.35 4.01 -1.87
N ILE A 95 5.53 3.51 -0.65
CA ILE A 95 4.49 3.45 0.37
C ILE A 95 4.68 4.65 1.28
N GLU A 96 3.61 5.42 1.49
CA GLU A 96 3.62 6.55 2.41
C GLU A 96 3.02 6.15 3.75
N ALA A 97 3.46 6.84 4.81
CA ALA A 97 2.94 6.70 6.15
C ALA A 97 2.68 8.08 6.76
N ALA A 98 1.46 8.28 7.26
CA ALA A 98 1.07 9.46 8.01
C ALA A 98 0.90 9.09 9.49
N PHE A 99 1.60 9.79 10.38
CA PHE A 99 1.42 9.59 11.82
C PHE A 99 0.05 10.09 12.25
N LEU A 100 -0.67 9.26 12.99
CA LEU A 100 -1.95 9.65 13.56
C LEU A 100 -1.67 10.54 14.78
N VAL A 101 -2.33 11.69 14.84
CA VAL A 101 -2.29 12.58 16.00
C VAL A 101 -3.32 12.04 17.00
N GLU A 102 -2.85 11.59 18.15
CA GLU A 102 -3.71 11.31 19.31
C GLU A 102 -4.10 12.61 20.04
#